data_AF-A0A4V1SCW2-F1
#
_entry.id   AF-A0A4V1SCW2-F1
#
_cell.length_a   1.000
_cell.length_b   1.000
_cell.length_c   1.000
_cell.angle_alpha   90.00
_cell.angle_beta   90.00
_cell.angle_gamma   90.00
#
_symmetry.space_group_name_H-M   'P 1'
#
loop_
_entity.id
_entity.type
_entity.pdbx_description
1 polymer ?
#
loop_
_entity_poly.entity_id
_entity_poly.type
_entity_poly.pdbx_seq_one_letter_code
_entity_poly.pdbx_strand_id
1 'polypeptide(L)'
;MKAADYIEQISATQSRIEKEQIIFGAFMQGHRDLFVGAKLAYDPLISFGVKKVALIDAPPDDDPGTFTFDDFLNLAAALRTRSLTGHAARDAINEAAASCHIATWNLFY
;
A
#
# COMPACT_ATOMS: atom_id res chain seq x y z
N MET A 1 -1.01 2.19 14.89
CA MET A 1 -0.92 0.99 14.05
C MET A 1 -1.19 1.44 12.63
N LYS A 2 -0.24 1.18 11.72
CA LYS A 2 -0.33 1.50 10.29
C LYS A 2 -1.03 0.34 9.57
N ALA A 3 -1.51 0.56 8.34
CA ALA A 3 -2.12 -0.50 7.53
C ALA A 3 -1.18 -1.71 7.33
N ALA A 4 0.14 -1.48 7.16
CA ALA A 4 1.14 -2.53 7.03
C ALA A 4 1.19 -3.50 8.22
N ASP A 5 1.04 -2.98 9.45
CA ASP A 5 1.05 -3.80 10.67
C ASP A 5 -0.12 -4.81 10.66
N TYR A 6 -1.28 -4.41 10.12
CA TYR A 6 -2.42 -5.32 9.96
C TYR A 6 -2.17 -6.37 8.89
N ILE A 7 -1.51 -6.02 7.78
CA ILE A 7 -1.14 -7.00 6.74
C ILE A 7 -0.20 -8.05 7.32
N GLU A 8 0.79 -7.62 8.11
CA GLU A 8 1.71 -8.54 8.79
C GLU A 8 0.96 -9.49 9.74
N GLN A 9 0.09 -8.96 10.61
CA GLN A 9 -0.73 -9.79 11.51
C GLN A 9 -1.62 -10.79 10.75
N ILE A 10 -2.25 -10.37 9.65
CA ILE A 10 -3.08 -11.24 8.81
C ILE A 10 -2.23 -12.32 8.13
N SER A 11 -0.99 -11.98 7.74
CA SER A 11 -0.06 -12.92 7.11
C SER A 11 0.50 -13.96 8.09
N ALA A 12 0.64 -13.59 9.36
CA ALA A 12 1.21 -14.44 10.42
C ALA A 12 0.28 -15.60 10.82
N THR A 13 -1.02 -15.52 10.55
CA THR A 13 -1.98 -16.59 10.83
C THR A 13 -2.47 -17.30 9.56
N GLN A 14 -2.75 -18.60 9.66
CA GLN A 14 -3.42 -19.39 8.61
C GLN A 14 -4.92 -19.53 8.86
N SER A 15 -5.40 -19.20 10.05
CA SER A 15 -6.81 -19.35 10.44
C SER A 15 -7.68 -18.28 9.79
N ARG A 16 -8.67 -18.70 9.01
CA ARG A 16 -9.65 -17.78 8.41
C ARG A 16 -10.36 -16.94 9.46
N ILE A 17 -10.76 -17.55 10.58
CA ILE A 17 -11.52 -16.88 11.64
C ILE A 17 -10.66 -15.79 12.31
N GLU A 18 -9.38 -16.06 12.56
CA GLU A 18 -8.47 -15.07 13.15
C GLU A 18 -8.24 -13.90 12.20
N LYS A 19 -8.09 -14.15 10.89
CA LYS A 19 -7.99 -13.07 9.88
C LYS A 19 -9.23 -12.18 9.90
N GLU A 20 -10.42 -12.78 9.97
CA GLU A 20 -11.68 -12.04 10.06
C GLU A 20 -11.75 -11.19 11.32
N GLN A 21 -11.28 -11.69 12.46
CA GLN A 21 -11.21 -10.94 13.71
C GLN A 21 -10.24 -9.75 13.63
N ILE A 22 -9.06 -9.92 13.02
CA ILE A 22 -8.08 -8.84 12.83
C ILE A 22 -8.68 -7.72 11.97
N ILE A 23 -9.29 -8.09 10.83
CA ILE A 23 -9.94 -7.14 9.91
C ILE A 23 -11.10 -6.43 10.60
N PHE A 24 -11.92 -7.15 11.37
CA PHE A 24 -13.02 -6.57 12.13
C PHE A 24 -12.51 -5.58 13.19
N GLY A 25 -11.43 -5.91 13.89
CA GLY A 25 -10.76 -5.02 14.83
C GLY A 25 -10.28 -3.72 14.17
N ALA A 26 -9.63 -3.83 13.01
CA ALA A 26 -9.19 -2.68 12.22
C ALA A 26 -10.36 -1.77 11.81
N PHE A 27 -11.50 -2.37 11.43
CA PHE A 27 -12.72 -1.63 11.09
C PHE A 27 -13.27 -0.85 12.30
N MET A 28 -13.38 -1.51 13.45
CA MET A 28 -13.92 -0.92 14.68
C MET A 28 -13.01 0.21 15.21
N GLN A 29 -11.71 0.12 15.00
CA GLN A 29 -10.73 1.14 15.36
C GLN A 29 -10.67 2.31 14.36
N GLY A 30 -11.39 2.22 13.23
CA GLY A 30 -11.51 3.31 12.26
C GLY A 30 -10.36 3.42 11.26
N HIS A 31 -9.57 2.36 11.06
CA HIS A 31 -8.48 2.32 10.08
C HIS A 31 -9.02 2.17 8.65
N ARG A 32 -9.55 3.28 8.10
CA ARG A 32 -10.21 3.33 6.78
C ARG A 32 -9.24 3.15 5.61
N ASP A 33 -7.99 3.58 5.79
CA ASP A 33 -6.87 3.42 4.87
C ASP A 33 -6.71 1.97 4.40
N LEU A 34 -6.74 1.00 5.34
CA LEU A 34 -6.66 -0.43 5.04
C LEU A 34 -7.75 -0.88 4.04
N PHE A 35 -8.99 -0.43 4.22
CA PHE A 35 -10.12 -0.83 3.38
C PHE A 35 -10.12 -0.12 2.02
N VAL A 36 -9.67 1.13 1.97
CA VAL A 36 -9.50 1.86 0.71
C VAL A 36 -8.39 1.21 -0.12
N GLY A 37 -7.25 0.89 0.49
CA GLY A 37 -6.15 0.15 -0.16
C GLY A 37 -6.60 -1.23 -0.63
N ALA A 38 -7.31 -1.99 0.20
CA ALA A 38 -7.86 -3.29 -0.18
C ALA A 38 -8.81 -3.19 -1.38
N LYS A 39 -9.65 -2.15 -1.46
CA LYS A 39 -10.50 -1.91 -2.64
C LYS A 39 -9.66 -1.66 -3.89
N LEU A 40 -8.60 -0.84 -3.79
CA LEU A 40 -7.69 -0.58 -4.92
C LEU A 40 -6.95 -1.84 -5.38
N ALA A 41 -6.62 -2.75 -4.47
CA ALA A 41 -5.91 -4.00 -4.77
C ALA A 41 -6.81 -5.11 -5.34
N TYR A 42 -8.03 -5.24 -4.83
CA TYR A 42 -8.92 -6.37 -5.14
C TYR A 42 -10.04 -6.06 -6.15
N ASP A 43 -10.30 -4.80 -6.48
CA ASP A 43 -11.30 -4.45 -7.49
C ASP A 43 -10.78 -4.77 -8.91
N PRO A 44 -11.37 -5.75 -9.62
CA PRO A 44 -10.89 -6.18 -10.94
C PRO A 44 -11.07 -5.13 -12.04
N LEU A 45 -11.86 -4.08 -11.79
CA LEU A 45 -12.02 -2.96 -12.73
C LEU A 45 -10.91 -1.94 -12.63
N ILE A 46 -10.02 -2.05 -11.63
CA ILE A 46 -8.91 -1.14 -11.41
C ILE A 46 -7.63 -1.76 -11.98
N SER A 47 -6.93 -1.00 -12.83
CA SER A 47 -5.60 -1.37 -13.32
C SER A 47 -4.67 -0.17 -13.34
N PHE A 48 -3.42 -0.35 -12.91
CA PHE A 48 -2.42 0.72 -12.82
C PHE A 48 -1.50 0.81 -14.04
N GLY A 49 -1.59 -0.13 -14.97
CA GLY A 49 -0.81 -0.10 -16.22
C GLY A 49 0.70 -0.26 -16.03
N VAL A 50 1.16 -0.71 -14.86
CA VAL A 50 2.57 -0.97 -14.53
C VAL A 50 2.78 -2.46 -14.26
N LYS A 51 3.93 -3.00 -14.70
CA LYS A 51 4.30 -4.41 -14.50
C LYS A 51 5.29 -4.64 -13.36
N LYS A 52 6.12 -3.65 -13.07
CA LYS A 52 7.15 -3.70 -12.00
C LYS A 52 6.94 -2.50 -11.10
N VAL A 53 6.87 -2.75 -9.81
CA VAL A 53 6.81 -1.75 -8.74
C VAL A 53 8.17 -1.78 -8.04
N ALA A 54 8.65 -0.61 -7.58
CA ALA A 54 9.88 -0.53 -6.82
C ALA A 54 9.76 -1.33 -5.52
N LEU A 55 10.85 -1.94 -5.08
CA LEU A 55 11.00 -2.46 -3.73
C LEU A 55 12.13 -1.69 -3.07
N ILE A 56 11.96 -1.33 -1.80
CA ILE A 56 13.00 -0.66 -1.04
C ILE A 56 13.91 -1.74 -0.47
N ASP A 57 15.12 -1.84 -1.04
CA ASP A 57 16.18 -2.78 -0.61
C ASP A 57 17.14 -2.06 0.35
N ALA A 58 16.61 -1.72 1.52
CA ALA A 58 17.34 -1.11 2.62
C ALA A 58 16.98 -1.85 3.92
N PRO A 59 17.89 -1.92 4.91
CA PRO A 59 17.56 -2.48 6.21
C PRO A 59 16.36 -1.71 6.80
N PRO A 60 15.39 -2.40 7.44
CA PRO A 60 14.29 -1.73 8.09
C PRO A 60 14.81 -0.68 9.06
N ASP A 61 14.28 0.52 8.97
CA ASP A 61 14.48 1.61 9.91
C ASP A 61 13.14 2.07 10.48
N ASP A 62 13.20 2.87 11.53
CA ASP A 62 12.02 3.48 12.13
C ASP A 62 11.67 4.84 11.46
N ASP A 63 12.22 5.13 10.27
CA ASP A 63 11.93 6.39 9.58
C ASP A 63 10.49 6.37 9.03
N PRO A 64 9.58 7.20 9.56
CA PRO A 64 8.21 7.24 9.06
C PRO A 64 8.11 7.69 7.59
N GLY A 65 9.18 8.24 7.01
CA GLY A 65 9.16 8.84 5.69
C GLY A 65 8.29 10.09 5.64
N THR A 66 8.13 10.63 4.44
CA THR A 66 7.28 11.79 4.16
C THR A 66 6.10 11.47 3.24
N PHE A 67 6.17 10.34 2.54
CA PHE A 67 5.12 9.89 1.62
C PHE A 67 3.90 9.36 2.38
N THR A 68 2.77 10.07 2.26
CA THR A 68 1.55 9.78 3.02
C THR A 68 0.58 8.88 2.25
N PHE A 69 -0.50 8.45 2.92
CA PHE A 69 -1.57 7.71 2.26
C PHE A 69 -2.30 8.54 1.19
N ASP A 70 -2.46 9.85 1.40
CA ASP A 70 -3.07 10.72 0.39
C ASP A 70 -2.18 10.85 -0.85
N ASP A 71 -0.86 10.89 -0.67
CA ASP A 71 0.09 10.88 -1.79
C ASP A 71 0.01 9.56 -2.57
N PHE A 72 -0.11 8.43 -1.86
CA PHE A 72 -0.38 7.13 -2.48
C PHE A 72 -1.67 7.15 -3.30
N LEU A 73 -2.78 7.69 -2.76
CA LEU A 73 -4.04 7.78 -3.50
C LEU A 73 -3.91 8.63 -4.76
N ASN A 74 -3.18 9.74 -4.70
CA ASN A 74 -2.91 10.59 -5.86
C ASN A 74 -2.10 9.86 -6.93
N LEU A 75 -1.03 9.15 -6.52
CA LEU A 75 -0.22 8.34 -7.43
C LEU A 75 -1.06 7.21 -8.07
N ALA A 76 -1.79 6.45 -7.26
CA ALA A 76 -2.67 5.37 -7.69
C ALA A 76 -3.74 5.88 -8.67
N ALA A 77 -4.34 7.04 -8.39
CA ALA A 77 -5.29 7.68 -9.29
C ALA A 77 -4.65 8.04 -10.63
N ALA A 78 -3.46 8.66 -10.62
CA ALA A 78 -2.75 9.05 -11.84
C ALA A 78 -2.37 7.86 -12.73
N LEU A 79 -1.89 6.78 -12.11
CA LEU A 79 -1.59 5.51 -12.80
C LEU A 79 -2.87 4.88 -13.38
N ARG A 80 -3.95 4.84 -12.60
CA ARG A 80 -5.24 4.28 -13.01
C ARG A 80 -5.86 5.05 -14.17
N THR A 81 -5.83 6.38 -14.14
CA THR A 81 -6.39 7.24 -15.21
C THR A 81 -5.46 7.39 -16.40
N ARG A 82 -4.27 6.76 -16.36
CA ARG A 82 -3.24 6.86 -17.42
C ARG A 82 -2.75 8.29 -17.67
N SER A 83 -2.83 9.17 -16.67
CA SER A 83 -2.20 10.50 -16.74
C SER A 83 -0.68 10.41 -16.55
N LEU A 84 -0.20 9.39 -15.84
CA LEU A 84 1.20 8.98 -15.81
C LEU A 84 1.36 7.61 -16.51
N THR A 85 2.30 7.52 -17.45
CA THR A 85 2.58 6.29 -18.20
C THR A 85 4.07 6.13 -18.51
N GLY A 86 4.48 4.94 -18.94
CA GLY A 86 5.84 4.66 -19.40
C GLY A 86 6.90 4.95 -18.35
N HIS A 87 7.96 5.67 -18.74
CA HIS A 87 9.05 6.03 -17.84
C HIS A 87 8.60 6.98 -16.73
N ALA A 88 7.72 7.95 -17.02
CA ALA A 88 7.22 8.87 -16.01
C ALA A 88 6.47 8.15 -14.87
N ALA A 89 5.68 7.12 -15.20
CA ALA A 89 5.02 6.29 -14.20
C ALA A 89 6.04 5.53 -13.32
N ARG A 90 7.05 4.92 -13.94
CA ARG A 90 8.11 4.19 -13.21
C ARG A 90 8.90 5.14 -12.30
N ASP A 91 9.28 6.29 -12.81
CA ASP A 91 10.15 7.22 -12.08
C ASP A 91 9.39 7.83 -10.89
N ALA A 92 8.09 8.15 -11.05
CA ALA A 92 7.22 8.56 -9.95
C ALA A 92 7.04 7.47 -8.87
N ILE A 93 6.92 6.20 -9.27
CA ILE A 93 6.87 5.07 -8.32
C ILE A 93 8.19 4.95 -7.55
N ASN A 94 9.34 5.11 -8.22
CA ASN A 94 10.65 5.06 -7.55
C ASN A 94 10.84 6.21 -6.55
N GLU A 95 10.40 7.42 -6.92
CA GLU A 95 10.47 8.60 -6.05
C GLU A 95 9.55 8.47 -4.83
N ALA A 96 8.34 7.94 -5.04
CA ALA A 96 7.41 7.62 -3.96
C ALA A 96 8.00 6.56 -3.01
N ALA A 97 8.62 5.50 -3.55
CA ALA A 97 9.31 4.49 -2.76
C ALA A 97 10.42 5.10 -1.91
N ALA A 98 11.27 5.95 -2.49
CA ALA A 98 12.41 6.55 -1.80
C ALA A 98 12.00 7.50 -0.66
N SER A 99 10.76 8.00 -0.64
CA SER A 99 10.24 8.92 0.37
C SER A 99 9.28 8.27 1.36
N CYS A 100 9.01 6.97 1.24
CA CYS A 100 8.05 6.24 2.05
C CYS A 100 8.74 5.39 3.14
N HIS A 101 8.05 5.18 4.26
CA HIS A 101 8.46 4.19 5.26
C HIS A 101 8.52 2.78 4.64
N ILE A 102 9.63 2.08 4.88
CA ILE A 102 10.01 0.84 4.21
C ILE A 102 8.92 -0.23 4.28
N ALA A 103 8.42 -0.53 5.49
CA ALA A 103 7.41 -1.57 5.65
C ALA A 103 6.05 -1.16 5.06
N THR A 104 5.73 0.14 5.04
CA THR A 104 4.48 0.61 4.42
C THR A 104 4.51 0.44 2.91
N TRP A 105 5.62 0.82 2.28
CA TRP A 105 5.81 0.63 0.84
C TRP A 105 5.82 -0.85 0.46
N ASN A 106 6.64 -1.67 1.11
CA ASN A 106 6.85 -3.05 0.68
C ASN A 106 5.67 -3.99 1.03
N LEU A 107 4.83 -3.66 2.02
CA LEU A 107 3.74 -4.54 2.47
C LEU A 107 2.33 -4.05 2.11
N PHE A 108 2.13 -2.75 1.83
CA PHE A 108 0.79 -2.19 1.67
C PHE A 108 0.56 -1.34 0.40
N TYR A 109 1.54 -0.58 -0.07
CA TYR A 109 1.43 0.22 -1.30
C TYR A 109 1.82 -0.58 -2.55
#